data_AF-A0A151WSE1-F1
#
_entry.id   AF-A0A151WSE1-F1
#
_cell.length_a   1.000
_cell.length_b   1.000
_cell.length_c   1.000
_cell.angle_alpha   90.00
_cell.angle_beta   90.00
_cell.angle_gamma   90.00
#
_symmetry.space_group_name_H-M   'P 1'
#
loop_
_entity.id
_entity.type
_entity.pdbx_description
1 polymer ?
#
loop_
_entity_poly.entity_id
_entity_poly.type
_entity_poly.pdbx_seq_one_letter_code
_entity_poly.pdbx_strand_id
1 'polypeptide(L)' 'MRQSSGGKGAIWVRYPALAAKRIADSRRITVGWVSARVQLLQPRLLQCYRCMELGHVLRSCINPADRSGAC' A
#
# COMPACT_ATOMS: atom_id res chain seq x y z
N MET A 1 -12.26 2.38 -8.80
CA MET A 1 -12.54 2.12 -7.37
C MET A 1 -11.84 0.83 -6.99
N ARG A 2 -10.92 0.82 -6.01
CA ARG A 2 -10.20 -0.42 -5.63
C ARG A 2 -11.13 -1.29 -4.80
N GLN A 3 -11.33 -2.52 -5.26
CA GLN A 3 -12.11 -3.52 -4.54
C GLN A 3 -11.14 -4.37 -3.75
N SER A 4 -11.36 -4.52 -2.45
CA SER A 4 -10.74 -5.60 -1.69
C SER A 4 -11.27 -6.92 -2.24
N SER A 5 -10.49 -8.01 -2.15
CA SER A 5 -10.82 -9.33 -2.73
C SER A 5 -12.19 -9.92 -2.33
N GLY A 6 -12.90 -9.31 -1.38
CA GLY A 6 -14.28 -9.64 -1.00
C GLY A 6 -15.35 -8.65 -1.48
N GLY A 7 -15.14 -7.92 -2.59
CA GLY A 7 -16.13 -7.03 -3.21
C GLY A 7 -16.44 -5.74 -2.44
N LYS A 8 -15.73 -5.47 -1.34
CA LYS A 8 -15.87 -4.22 -0.56
C LYS A 8 -14.95 -3.14 -1.12
N GLY A 9 -15.44 -1.92 -1.25
CA GLY A 9 -14.62 -0.76 -1.62
C GLY A 9 -13.52 -0.53 -0.58
N ALA A 10 -12.28 -0.36 -1.05
CA ALA A 10 -11.12 -0.11 -0.21
C ALA A 10 -10.51 1.25 -0.57
N ILE A 11 -10.15 2.02 0.46
CA ILE A 11 -9.51 3.33 0.34
C ILE A 11 -8.27 3.32 1.22
N TRP A 12 -7.21 3.99 0.76
CA TRP A 12 -5.95 4.14 1.49
C TRP A 12 -5.93 5.54 2.08
N VAL A 13 -5.68 5.65 3.38
CA VAL A 13 -5.61 6.93 4.09
C VAL A 13 -4.24 7.07 4.73
N ARG A 14 -3.61 8.23 4.57
CA ARG A 14 -2.36 8.55 5.28
C ARG A 14 -2.72 9.04 6.68
N TYR A 15 -2.14 8.42 7.70
CA TYR A 15 -2.44 8.72 9.09
C TYR A 15 -1.18 8.53 9.96
N PRO A 16 -1.01 9.26 11.08
CA PRO A 16 0.14 9.12 11.95
C PRO A 16 0.27 7.68 12.46
N ALA A 17 1.49 7.14 12.43
CA ALA A 17 1.74 5.72 12.70
C ALA A 17 1.22 5.25 14.07
N LEU A 18 1.30 6.11 15.09
CA LEU A 18 0.87 5.78 16.46
C LEU A 18 -0.65 5.53 16.52
N ALA A 19 -1.42 6.38 15.86
CA ALA A 19 -2.85 6.27 15.88
C ALA A 19 -3.34 5.24 14.84
N ALA A 20 -2.60 5.01 13.75
CA ALA A 20 -2.87 3.91 12.82
C ALA A 20 -2.73 2.54 13.50
N LYS A 21 -1.77 2.38 14.42
CA LYS A 21 -1.61 1.16 15.24
C LYS A 21 -2.84 0.90 16.10
N ARG A 22 -3.32 1.90 16.84
CA ARG A 22 -4.52 1.77 17.69
C ARG A 22 -5.76 1.35 16.89
N ILE A 23 -5.90 1.87 15.68
CA ILE A 23 -7.00 1.54 14.78
C ILE A 23 -6.82 0.12 14.20
N ALA A 24 -5.60 -0.28 13.88
CA ALA A 24 -5.30 -1.61 13.37
C ALA A 24 -5.46 -2.71 14.43
N ASP A 25 -5.14 -2.43 15.70
CA ASP A 25 -5.34 -3.36 16.82
C ASP A 25 -6.82 -3.72 17.00
N SER A 26 -7.70 -2.72 16.87
CA SER A 26 -9.16 -2.92 16.90
C SER A 26 -9.70 -3.71 15.70
N ARG A 27 -8.89 -3.90 14.63
CA ARG A 27 -9.18 -4.59 13.34
C ARG A 27 -10.39 -4.10 12.55
N ARG A 28 -11.33 -3.41 13.18
CA ARG A 28 -12.55 -2.86 12.59
C ARG A 28 -12.79 -1.48 13.18
N ILE A 29 -13.21 -0.57 12.33
CA ILE A 29 -13.75 0.73 12.74
C ILE A 29 -15.19 0.84 12.29
N THR A 30 -15.98 1.49 13.13
CA THR A 30 -17.33 1.90 12.79
C THR A 30 -17.32 3.41 12.57
N VAL A 31 -17.63 3.84 11.36
CA VAL A 31 -17.79 5.26 11.02
C VAL A 31 -19.28 5.48 10.79
N GLY A 32 -19.95 6.08 11.78
CA GLY A 32 -21.41 6.19 11.79
C GLY A 32 -22.08 4.81 11.83
N TRP A 33 -22.77 4.44 10.75
CA TRP A 33 -23.43 3.14 10.58
C TRP A 33 -22.60 2.12 9.77
N VAL A 34 -21.41 2.49 9.28
CA VAL A 34 -20.61 1.63 8.40
C VAL A 34 -19.47 0.97 9.18
N SER A 35 -19.40 -0.36 9.11
CA SER A 35 -18.25 -1.13 9.61
C SER A 35 -17.22 -1.38 8.51
N ALA A 36 -16.00 -0.86 8.69
CA ALA A 36 -14.86 -1.10 7.80
C ALA A 36 -13.78 -1.93 8.49
N ARG A 37 -13.17 -2.87 7.76
CA ARG A 37 -12.00 -3.62 8.22
C ARG A 37 -10.76 -2.77 7.98
N VAL A 38 -9.93 -2.61 9.01
CA VAL A 38 -8.68 -1.87 8.92
C VAL A 38 -7.53 -2.87 8.91
N GLN A 39 -6.62 -2.70 7.96
CA GLN A 39 -5.41 -3.49 7.86
C GLN A 39 -4.23 -2.54 7.73
N LEU A 40 -3.25 -2.70 8.61
CA LEU A 40 -2.03 -1.92 8.54
C LEU A 40 -1.27 -2.34 7.26
N LEU A 41 -1.02 -1.38 6.39
CA LEU A 41 -0.25 -1.60 5.18
C LEU A 41 1.21 -1.71 5.58
N GLN A 42 1.84 -2.83 5.23
CA GLN A 42 3.28 -2.98 5.35
C GLN A 42 3.97 -1.87 4.53
N PRO A 43 5.14 -1.40 4.97
CA PRO A 43 5.92 -0.45 4.18
C PRO A 43 6.14 -1.06 2.80
N ARG A 44 5.53 -0.44 1.78
CA ARG A 44 5.70 -0.88 0.41
C ARG A 44 7.16 -0.63 0.05
N LEU A 45 7.90 -1.70 -0.19
CA LEU A 45 9.28 -1.56 -0.67
C LEU A 45 9.26 -0.71 -1.94
N LEU A 46 10.23 0.20 -2.04
CA LEU A 46 10.42 1.03 -3.23
C LEU A 46 10.68 0.09 -4.40
N GLN A 47 9.79 0.10 -5.39
CA GLN A 47 9.94 -0.69 -6.61
C GLN A 47 10.54 0.21 -7.69
N CYS A 48 11.63 -0.24 -8.29
CA CYS A 48 12.21 0.43 -9.43
C CYS A 48 11.42 0.07 -10.69
N TYR A 49 10.75 1.04 -11.29
CA TYR A 49 9.97 0.80 -12.51
C TYR A 49 10.84 0.52 -13.75
N ARG A 50 12.16 0.75 -13.66
CA ARG A 50 13.11 0.44 -14.74
C ARG A 50 13.58 -1.01 -14.73
N CYS A 51 14.06 -1.52 -13.60
CA CYS A 51 14.56 -2.91 -13.54
C CYS A 51 13.57 -3.90 -12.90
N MET A 52 12.44 -3.41 -12.39
CA MET A 52 11.43 -4.16 -11.62
C MET A 52 11.93 -4.75 -10.29
N GLU A 53 13.10 -4.34 -9.81
CA GLU A 53 13.65 -4.78 -8.52
C GLU A 53 13.13 -3.94 -7.35
N LEU A 54 13.13 -4.55 -6.16
CA LEU A 54 12.76 -3.90 -4.91
C LEU A 54 13.98 -3.27 -4.22
N GLY A 55 13.77 -2.17 -3.51
CA GLY A 55 14.79 -1.52 -2.66
C GLY A 55 15.31 -0.19 -3.20
N HIS A 56 15.00 0.19 -4.44
CA HIS A 56 15.43 1.47 -5.01
C HIS A 56 14.39 2.08 -5.96
N VAL A 57 14.54 3.37 -6.24
CA VAL A 57 13.69 4.13 -7.17
C VAL A 57 14.36 4.29 -8.52
N LEU A 58 13.60 4.62 -9.56
CA LEU A 58 14.09 4.87 -10.92
C LEU A 58 15.35 5.76 -10.97
N ARG A 59 15.35 6.85 -10.18
CA ARG A 59 16.45 7.82 -10.11
C ARG A 59 17.76 7.27 -9.52
N SER A 60 17.68 6.20 -8.73
CA SER A 60 18.83 5.58 -8.06
C SER A 60 19.17 4.21 -8.66
N CYS A 61 18.60 3.90 -9.84
CA CYS A 61 18.82 2.63 -10.51
C CYS A 61 20.19 2.64 -11.20
N ILE A 62 21.07 1.72 -10.78
CA ILE A 62 22.38 1.48 -11.39
C ILE A 62 22.28 0.35 -12.44
N ASN A 63 21.14 -0.35 -12.50
CA ASN A 63 20.96 -1.47 -13.41
C ASN A 63 20.91 -0.96 -14.87
N PRO A 64 21.78 -1.47 -15.77
CA PRO A 64 21.80 -1.05 -17.17
C PRO A 64 20.58 -1.56 -17.95
N ALA A 65 19.95 -2.65 -17.50
CA ALA A 65 18.81 -3.23 -18.18
C ALA A 65 17.52 -2.46 -17.88
N ASP A 66 16.96 -1.85 -18.92
CA ASP A 66 15.62 -1.28 -18.86
C ASP A 66 14.57 -2.35 -19.22
N ARG A 67 13.80 -2.75 -18.21
CA ARG A 67 12.69 -3.71 -18.29
C ARG A 67 11.33 -3.01 -18.20
N SER A 68 11.29 -1.67 -18.29
CA SER A 68 10.03 -0.89 -18.22
C SER A 68 8.99 -1.33 -19.25
N GLY A 69 9.43 -1.79 -20.43
CA GLY A 69 8.57 -2.21 -21.53
C GLY A 69 8.00 -3.63 -21.41
N ALA A 70 8.35 -4.38 -20.36
CA ALA A 70 7.85 -5.74 -20.15
C ALA A 70 6.55 -5.81 -19.32
N CYS A 71 5.86 -4.67 -19.16
CA CYS A 71 4.75 -4.50 -18.24
C CYS A 71 3.41 -4.29 -18.95
#